data_AF-A0A7C2XVE8-F1
#
_entry.id   AF-A0A7C2XVE8-F1
#
_cell.length_a   1.000
_cell.length_b   1.000
_cell.length_c   1.000
_cell.angle_alpha   90.00
_cell.angle_beta   90.00
_cell.angle_gamma   90.00
#
_symmetry.space_group_name_H-M   'P 1'
#
loop_
_entity.id
_entity.type
_entity.pdbx_description
1 polymer ?
#
loop_
_entity_poly.entity_id
_entity_poly.type
_entity_poly.pdbx_seq_one_letter_code
_entity_poly.pdbx_strand_id
1 'polypeptide(L)'
;MRPPQQQGGLDDVMAAELKQEIAGRYFGFRKLIEEDSQDYAQKVREHSFILEKRISFDLMRIYLLLRDESLIQEFMELVGLNERLFFDSYLLESPSLQARVFECQRFKGWTRKGRFVRYFFTCYENLGFHVKVFDGKVRELEKMQGAIAEEIKYFYKQNNISAIMAFLRTLGDQQATGAMQGGMEIGLAEGLDSKLQIRPPAPVEQLLPIIKPMPPLKTIKRPLKKLILTAYSRQIPQLLALFNENSTPCPERNL
;
A
#
# COMPACT_ATOMS: atom_id res chain seq x y z
N MET A 1 30.74 20.57 67.00
CA MET A 1 31.05 20.09 65.64
C MET A 1 30.06 18.99 65.30
N ARG A 2 29.15 19.22 64.34
CA ARG A 2 28.27 18.20 63.75
C ARG A 2 28.72 18.00 62.30
N PRO A 3 28.78 16.77 61.79
CA PRO A 3 29.21 16.53 60.42
C PRO A 3 28.09 16.98 59.47
N PRO A 4 28.41 17.67 58.36
CA PRO A 4 27.53 17.71 57.21
C PRO A 4 27.87 16.51 56.33
N GLN A 5 26.91 15.67 55.96
CA GLN A 5 26.89 14.86 54.72
C GLN A 5 25.84 13.76 54.82
N GLN A 6 24.70 13.95 54.14
CA GLN A 6 23.90 12.84 53.58
C GLN A 6 22.80 13.30 52.60
N GLN A 7 22.89 14.49 51.99
CA GLN A 7 21.87 14.97 51.05
C GLN A 7 22.18 14.67 49.57
N GLY A 8 23.45 14.67 49.16
CA GLY A 8 23.81 14.48 47.73
C GLY A 8 23.48 13.10 47.12
N GLY A 9 23.54 12.02 47.90
CA GLY A 9 23.29 10.67 47.37
C GLY A 9 21.82 10.32 47.13
N LEU A 10 20.89 10.98 47.83
CA LEU A 10 19.45 10.78 47.65
C LEU A 10 18.94 11.52 46.40
N ASP A 11 19.45 12.73 46.16
CA ASP A 11 19.10 13.53 44.98
C ASP A 11 19.63 12.88 43.69
N ASP A 12 20.84 12.30 43.72
CA ASP A 12 21.41 11.56 42.60
C ASP A 12 20.65 10.26 42.29
N VAL A 13 20.20 9.52 43.31
CA VAL A 13 19.39 8.30 43.13
C VAL A 13 18.01 8.65 42.58
N MET A 14 17.34 9.67 43.14
CA MET A 14 16.05 10.15 42.60
C MET A 14 16.17 10.66 41.16
N ALA A 15 17.26 11.38 40.85
CA ALA A 15 17.53 11.82 39.48
C ALA A 15 17.75 10.63 38.53
N ALA A 16 18.48 9.59 38.96
CA ALA A 16 18.70 8.39 38.16
C ALA A 16 17.39 7.60 37.92
N GLU A 17 16.55 7.45 38.94
CA GLU A 17 15.24 6.79 38.82
C GLU A 17 14.30 7.56 37.88
N LEU A 18 14.23 8.88 38.02
CA LEU A 18 13.42 9.74 37.16
C LEU A 18 13.90 9.69 35.70
N LYS A 19 15.22 9.67 35.47
CA LYS A 19 15.82 9.49 34.13
C LYS A 19 15.40 8.15 33.52
N GLN A 20 15.45 7.09 34.31
CA GLN A 20 15.10 5.74 33.86
C GLN A 20 13.61 5.61 33.56
N GLU A 21 12.73 6.23 34.36
CA GLU A 21 11.30 6.26 34.12
C GLU A 21 10.95 7.03 32.82
N ILE A 22 11.53 8.22 32.65
CA ILE A 22 11.32 9.04 31.45
C ILE A 22 11.82 8.31 30.20
N ALA A 23 13.02 7.72 30.26
CA ALA A 23 13.56 6.93 29.17
C ALA A 23 12.68 5.71 28.87
N GLY A 24 12.24 4.97 29.89
CA GLY A 24 11.38 3.80 29.74
C GLY A 24 10.06 4.13 29.05
N ARG A 25 9.39 5.23 29.46
CA ARG A 25 8.17 5.70 28.80
C ARG A 25 8.44 6.13 27.36
N TYR A 26 9.47 6.94 27.13
CA TYR A 26 9.83 7.43 25.79
C TYR A 26 10.11 6.29 24.80
N PHE A 27 11.02 5.38 25.16
CA PHE A 27 11.41 4.27 24.30
C PHE A 27 10.30 3.21 24.18
N GLY A 28 9.46 3.04 25.21
CA GLY A 28 8.28 2.18 25.15
C GLY A 28 7.27 2.67 24.11
N PHE A 29 6.88 3.95 24.16
CA PHE A 29 5.96 4.53 23.17
C PHE A 29 6.56 4.58 21.77
N ARG A 30 7.85 4.93 21.65
CA ARG A 30 8.55 4.91 20.37
C ARG A 30 8.53 3.51 19.74
N LYS A 31 8.77 2.47 20.53
CA LYS A 31 8.75 1.09 20.06
C LYS A 31 7.37 0.70 19.51
N LEU A 32 6.28 1.08 20.18
CA LEU A 32 4.92 0.83 19.70
C LEU A 32 4.68 1.50 18.33
N ILE A 33 5.03 2.77 18.19
CA ILE A 33 4.88 3.51 16.93
C ILE A 33 5.74 2.89 15.81
N GLU A 34 6.94 2.42 16.13
CA GLU A 34 7.82 1.75 15.17
C GLU A 34 7.24 0.39 14.74
N GLU A 35 6.68 -0.39 15.66
CA GLU A 35 5.98 -1.66 15.36
C GLU A 35 4.76 -1.42 14.46
N ASP A 36 3.92 -0.43 14.76
CA ASP A 36 2.76 -0.09 13.94
C ASP A 36 3.17 0.40 12.54
N SER A 37 4.26 1.16 12.45
CA SER A 37 4.83 1.60 11.18
C SER A 37 5.36 0.42 10.34
N GLN A 38 5.93 -0.59 10.99
CA GLN A 38 6.38 -1.81 10.32
C GLN A 38 5.21 -2.67 9.82
N ASP A 39 4.16 -2.83 10.64
CA ASP A 39 2.94 -3.56 10.25
C ASP A 39 2.25 -2.86 9.06
N TYR A 40 2.15 -1.53 9.10
CA TYR A 40 1.68 -0.73 7.96
C TYR A 40 2.49 -1.02 6.69
N ALA A 41 3.82 -0.93 6.75
CA ALA A 41 4.69 -1.17 5.60
C ALA A 41 4.62 -2.61 5.08
N GLN A 42 4.37 -3.59 5.95
CA GLN A 42 4.14 -4.98 5.56
C GLN A 42 2.80 -5.13 4.82
N LYS A 43 1.71 -4.61 5.38
CA LYS A 43 0.37 -4.66 4.77
C LYS A 43 0.30 -3.96 3.41
N VAL A 44 0.98 -2.83 3.25
CA VAL A 44 1.12 -2.16 1.94
C VAL A 44 1.72 -3.13 0.92
N ARG A 45 2.83 -3.81 1.25
CA ARG A 45 3.52 -4.73 0.33
C ARG A 45 2.67 -5.95 -0.02
N GLU A 46 2.07 -6.59 0.98
CA GLU A 46 1.28 -7.81 0.80
C GLU A 46 0.03 -7.57 -0.05
N HIS A 47 -0.69 -6.48 0.23
CA HIS A 47 -1.95 -6.19 -0.45
C HIS A 47 -1.77 -5.57 -1.84
N SER A 48 -0.70 -4.78 -2.05
CA SER A 48 -0.39 -4.23 -3.38
C SER A 48 -0.24 -5.36 -4.39
N PHE A 49 0.65 -6.31 -4.12
CA PHE A 49 1.09 -7.26 -5.13
C PHE A 49 -0.02 -8.24 -5.57
N ILE A 50 -0.83 -8.72 -4.63
CA ILE A 50 -1.85 -9.74 -4.93
C ILE A 50 -3.02 -9.11 -5.69
N LEU A 51 -3.50 -7.95 -5.24
CA LEU A 51 -4.66 -7.29 -5.85
C LEU A 51 -4.29 -6.63 -7.18
N GLU A 52 -3.12 -6.00 -7.27
CA GLU A 52 -2.59 -5.44 -8.52
C GLU A 52 -2.45 -6.53 -9.58
N LYS A 53 -1.94 -7.71 -9.23
CA LYS A 53 -1.89 -8.85 -10.17
C LYS A 53 -3.28 -9.24 -10.65
N ARG A 54 -4.27 -9.36 -9.76
CA ARG A 54 -5.63 -9.76 -10.17
C ARG A 54 -6.28 -8.73 -11.09
N ILE A 55 -6.17 -7.45 -10.74
CA ILE A 55 -6.63 -6.33 -11.57
C ILE A 55 -5.93 -6.36 -12.94
N SER A 56 -4.61 -6.53 -12.96
CA SER A 56 -3.81 -6.60 -14.18
C SER A 56 -4.26 -7.74 -15.10
N PHE A 57 -4.45 -8.95 -14.56
CA PHE A 57 -4.89 -10.09 -15.35
C PHE A 57 -6.29 -9.90 -15.94
N ASP A 58 -7.23 -9.30 -15.21
CA ASP A 58 -8.57 -9.03 -15.73
C ASP A 58 -8.55 -7.92 -16.79
N LEU A 59 -7.74 -6.87 -16.61
CA LEU A 59 -7.49 -5.84 -17.63
C LEU A 59 -6.85 -6.43 -18.88
N MET A 60 -5.80 -7.25 -18.73
CA MET A 60 -5.15 -7.94 -19.85
C MET A 60 -6.14 -8.78 -20.67
N ARG A 61 -7.04 -9.51 -20.00
CA ARG A 61 -8.11 -10.26 -20.69
C ARG A 61 -9.00 -9.33 -21.49
N ILE A 62 -9.45 -8.24 -20.89
CA ILE A 62 -10.30 -7.25 -21.57
C ILE A 62 -9.57 -6.66 -22.78
N TYR A 63 -8.31 -6.24 -22.61
CA TYR A 63 -7.49 -5.70 -23.70
C TYR A 63 -7.28 -6.71 -24.82
N LEU A 64 -7.04 -7.99 -24.51
CA LEU A 64 -6.93 -9.04 -25.52
C LEU A 64 -8.25 -9.33 -26.24
N LEU A 65 -9.39 -9.25 -25.52
CA LEU A 65 -10.71 -9.43 -26.10
C LEU A 65 -11.11 -8.26 -27.00
N LEU A 66 -10.75 -7.03 -26.65
CA LEU A 66 -10.98 -5.82 -27.46
C LEU A 66 -10.01 -5.76 -28.63
N ARG A 67 -8.72 -5.92 -28.33
CA ARG A 67 -7.52 -5.94 -29.18
C ARG A 67 -7.23 -4.66 -29.98
N ASP A 68 -8.28 -4.00 -30.42
CA ASP A 68 -8.25 -2.74 -31.16
C ASP A 68 -8.04 -1.60 -30.16
N GLU A 69 -6.99 -0.82 -30.35
CA GLU A 69 -6.61 0.29 -29.48
C GLU A 69 -7.74 1.33 -29.33
N SER A 70 -8.52 1.57 -30.39
CA SER A 70 -9.67 2.47 -30.32
C SER A 70 -10.78 1.93 -29.42
N LEU A 71 -11.03 0.61 -29.47
CA LEU A 71 -12.02 -0.03 -28.60
C LEU A 71 -11.55 -0.09 -27.14
N ILE A 72 -10.24 -0.23 -26.92
CA ILE A 72 -9.63 -0.17 -25.59
C ILE A 72 -9.79 1.24 -25.02
N GLN A 73 -9.51 2.27 -25.80
CA GLN A 73 -9.69 3.65 -25.39
C GLN A 73 -11.16 3.95 -25.04
N GLU A 74 -12.10 3.60 -25.92
CA GLU A 74 -13.54 3.74 -25.66
C GLU A 74 -13.98 2.98 -24.41
N PHE A 75 -13.38 1.81 -24.15
CA PHE A 75 -13.63 1.05 -22.92
C PHE A 75 -13.13 1.81 -21.68
N MET A 76 -11.89 2.32 -21.70
CA MET A 76 -11.29 3.03 -20.57
C MET A 76 -12.06 4.30 -20.21
N GLU A 77 -12.48 5.07 -21.22
CA GLU A 77 -13.37 6.22 -21.06
C GLU A 77 -14.71 5.81 -20.43
N LEU A 78 -15.34 4.75 -20.97
CA LEU A 78 -16.64 4.27 -20.51
C LEU A 78 -16.61 3.84 -19.03
N VAL A 79 -15.49 3.29 -18.56
CA VAL A 79 -15.34 2.82 -17.18
C VAL A 79 -14.70 3.84 -16.25
N GLY A 80 -14.20 4.98 -16.77
CA GLY A 80 -13.56 6.03 -16.00
C GLY A 80 -12.19 5.65 -15.43
N LEU A 81 -11.48 4.73 -16.09
CA LEU A 81 -10.12 4.35 -15.72
C LEU A 81 -9.11 5.10 -16.62
N ASN A 82 -7.94 5.44 -16.07
CA ASN A 82 -6.90 6.12 -16.84
C ASN A 82 -6.30 5.17 -17.89
N GLU A 83 -6.24 5.61 -19.15
CA GLU A 83 -5.83 4.85 -20.34
C GLU A 83 -4.47 4.13 -20.21
N ARG A 84 -3.58 4.61 -19.33
CA ARG A 84 -2.24 4.04 -19.15
C ARG A 84 -2.12 3.03 -18.00
N LEU A 85 -3.23 2.60 -17.40
CA LEU A 85 -3.21 1.51 -16.44
C LEU A 85 -2.96 0.18 -17.16
N PHE A 86 -1.71 -0.28 -17.08
CA PHE A 86 -1.26 -1.63 -17.45
C PHE A 86 -1.45 -2.02 -18.94
N PHE A 87 -1.68 -1.06 -19.84
CA PHE A 87 -1.64 -1.33 -21.28
C PHE A 87 -0.18 -1.29 -21.76
N ASP A 88 0.30 -2.44 -22.21
CA ASP A 88 1.59 -2.60 -22.88
C ASP A 88 1.30 -3.30 -24.21
N SER A 89 1.74 -2.69 -25.32
CA SER A 89 1.55 -3.26 -26.66
C SER A 89 2.16 -4.67 -26.78
N TYR A 90 3.21 -4.96 -26.00
CA TYR A 90 3.83 -6.28 -25.92
C TYR A 90 2.85 -7.38 -25.45
N LEU A 91 1.79 -7.03 -24.70
CA LEU A 91 0.72 -7.96 -24.32
C LEU A 91 -0.02 -8.53 -25.54
N LEU A 92 -0.21 -7.71 -26.56
CA LEU A 92 -0.91 -8.08 -27.79
C LEU A 92 -0.02 -8.92 -28.73
N GLU A 93 1.29 -8.85 -28.55
CA GLU A 93 2.28 -9.48 -29.43
C GLU A 93 2.80 -10.81 -28.88
N SER A 94 2.83 -11.00 -27.56
CA SER A 94 3.44 -12.18 -26.91
C SER A 94 2.47 -13.37 -26.79
N PRO A 95 2.68 -14.48 -27.52
CA PRO A 95 1.76 -15.64 -27.47
C PRO A 95 1.78 -16.38 -26.13
N SER A 96 2.93 -16.41 -25.45
CA SER A 96 3.09 -17.05 -24.15
C SER A 96 2.33 -16.30 -23.04
N LEU A 97 2.35 -14.96 -23.09
CA LEU A 97 1.54 -14.13 -22.18
C LEU A 97 0.05 -14.33 -22.45
N GLN A 98 -0.37 -14.37 -23.71
CA GLN A 98 -1.77 -14.61 -24.06
C GLN A 98 -2.27 -15.97 -23.56
N ALA A 99 -1.48 -17.04 -23.78
CA ALA A 99 -1.81 -18.37 -23.27
C ALA A 99 -2.02 -18.34 -21.76
N ARG A 100 -1.06 -17.75 -21.02
CA ARG A 100 -1.09 -17.63 -19.56
C ARG A 100 -2.30 -16.84 -19.05
N VAL A 101 -2.67 -15.76 -19.73
CA VAL A 101 -3.82 -14.93 -19.36
C VAL A 101 -5.14 -15.70 -19.49
N PHE A 102 -5.24 -16.57 -20.49
CA PHE A 102 -6.41 -17.39 -20.74
C PHE A 102 -6.32 -18.81 -20.16
N GLU A 103 -5.37 -19.16 -19.30
CA GLU A 103 -5.34 -20.47 -18.62
C GLU A 103 -6.54 -20.66 -17.68
N CYS A 104 -7.05 -21.88 -17.56
CA CYS A 104 -8.09 -22.28 -16.60
C CYS A 104 -9.40 -21.47 -16.67
N GLN A 105 -9.74 -20.94 -17.84
CA GLN A 105 -10.94 -20.13 -18.01
C GLN A 105 -12.13 -21.02 -18.35
N ARG A 106 -13.31 -20.66 -17.85
CA ARG A 106 -14.57 -21.34 -18.17
C ARG A 106 -15.48 -20.38 -18.92
N PHE A 107 -16.00 -20.85 -20.05
CA PHE A 107 -16.86 -20.09 -20.94
C PHE A 107 -18.29 -20.62 -20.87
N LYS A 108 -19.24 -19.72 -20.58
CA LYS A 108 -20.67 -20.04 -20.54
C LYS A 108 -21.36 -19.51 -21.78
N GLY A 109 -22.14 -20.32 -22.47
CA GLY A 109 -22.94 -19.89 -23.63
C GLY A 109 -23.12 -21.00 -24.65
N TRP A 110 -24.19 -20.92 -25.43
CA TRP A 110 -24.56 -21.92 -26.43
C TRP A 110 -23.81 -21.74 -27.76
N THR A 111 -23.46 -20.49 -28.09
CA THR A 111 -22.75 -20.15 -29.32
C THR A 111 -21.40 -19.55 -28.99
N ARG A 112 -20.43 -19.63 -29.91
CA ARG A 112 -19.12 -18.98 -29.80
C ARG A 112 -19.24 -17.49 -29.44
N LYS A 113 -20.11 -16.76 -30.15
CA LYS A 113 -20.43 -15.36 -29.88
C LYS A 113 -21.00 -15.16 -28.48
N GLY A 114 -21.92 -16.03 -28.06
CA GLY A 114 -22.51 -15.98 -26.71
C GLY A 114 -21.46 -16.21 -25.62
N ARG A 115 -20.55 -17.16 -25.82
CA ARG A 115 -19.42 -17.44 -24.92
C ARG A 115 -18.47 -16.26 -24.81
N PHE A 116 -18.06 -15.67 -25.93
CA PHE A 116 -17.22 -14.46 -25.97
C PHE A 116 -17.87 -13.30 -25.19
N VAL A 117 -19.12 -12.97 -25.51
CA VAL A 117 -19.83 -11.84 -24.88
C VAL A 117 -20.02 -12.05 -23.38
N ARG A 118 -20.40 -13.26 -22.97
CA ARG A 118 -20.59 -13.57 -21.54
C ARG A 118 -19.26 -13.57 -20.79
N TYR A 119 -18.21 -14.12 -21.38
CA TYR A 119 -16.89 -14.12 -20.76
C TYR A 119 -16.35 -12.70 -20.57
N PHE A 120 -16.53 -11.81 -21.55
CA PHE A 120 -16.18 -10.41 -21.38
C PHE A 120 -16.91 -9.78 -20.18
N PHE A 121 -18.23 -9.99 -20.04
CA PHE A 121 -18.96 -9.48 -18.88
C PHE A 121 -18.45 -10.08 -17.56
N THR A 122 -18.06 -11.36 -17.55
CA THR A 122 -17.41 -11.96 -16.38
C THR A 122 -16.09 -11.26 -16.04
N CYS A 123 -15.22 -11.01 -17.03
CA CYS A 123 -13.97 -10.26 -16.82
C CYS A 123 -14.25 -8.85 -16.27
N TYR A 124 -15.26 -8.17 -16.80
CA TYR A 124 -15.67 -6.86 -16.33
C TYR A 124 -16.13 -6.89 -14.86
N GLU A 125 -16.99 -7.84 -14.50
CA GLU A 125 -17.50 -7.97 -13.13
C GLU A 125 -16.38 -8.37 -12.16
N ASN A 126 -15.47 -9.25 -12.56
CA ASN A 126 -14.30 -9.62 -11.78
C ASN A 126 -13.37 -8.42 -11.55
N LEU A 127 -13.08 -7.65 -12.62
CA LEU A 127 -12.29 -6.44 -12.53
C LEU A 127 -12.92 -5.44 -11.57
N GLY A 128 -14.22 -5.17 -11.72
CA GLY A 128 -14.96 -4.27 -10.83
C GLY A 128 -14.96 -4.73 -9.38
N PHE A 129 -15.06 -6.04 -9.13
CA PHE A 129 -14.92 -6.62 -7.79
C PHE A 129 -13.51 -6.41 -7.24
N HIS A 130 -12.46 -6.72 -8.00
CA HIS A 130 -11.07 -6.57 -7.56
C HIS A 130 -10.69 -5.11 -7.31
N VAL A 131 -11.12 -4.19 -8.17
CA VAL A 131 -10.94 -2.73 -7.96
C VAL A 131 -11.65 -2.27 -6.69
N LYS A 132 -12.88 -2.75 -6.42
CA LYS A 132 -13.59 -2.42 -5.18
C LYS A 132 -12.88 -2.94 -3.94
N VAL A 133 -12.35 -4.17 -3.99
CA VAL A 133 -11.57 -4.74 -2.87
C VAL A 133 -10.29 -3.94 -2.66
N PHE A 134 -9.62 -3.54 -3.75
CA PHE A 134 -8.43 -2.70 -3.69
C PHE A 134 -8.72 -1.32 -3.09
N ASP A 135 -9.77 -0.61 -3.53
CA ASP A 135 -10.19 0.68 -2.93
C ASP A 135 -10.47 0.54 -1.43
N GLY A 136 -11.16 -0.54 -1.02
CA GLY A 136 -11.38 -0.84 0.38
C GLY A 136 -10.10 -1.00 1.19
N LYS A 137 -9.09 -1.68 0.62
CA LYS A 137 -7.78 -1.88 1.26
C LYS A 137 -6.95 -0.60 1.32
N VAL A 138 -6.98 0.23 0.28
CA VAL A 138 -6.36 1.55 0.29
C VAL A 138 -6.93 2.40 1.44
N ARG A 139 -8.26 2.44 1.61
CA ARG A 139 -8.91 3.15 2.73
C ARG A 139 -8.56 2.59 4.11
N GLU A 140 -8.36 1.28 4.23
CA GLU A 140 -7.88 0.67 5.49
C GLU A 140 -6.46 1.14 5.82
N LEU A 141 -5.57 1.15 4.81
CA LEU A 141 -4.20 1.63 4.96
C LEU A 141 -4.15 3.13 5.28
N GLU A 142 -5.02 3.94 4.67
CA GLU A 142 -5.13 5.38 4.95
C GLU A 142 -5.50 5.63 6.41
N LYS A 143 -6.43 4.83 6.97
CA LYS A 143 -6.80 4.90 8.39
C LYS A 143 -5.64 4.51 9.30
N MET A 144 -4.90 3.45 8.96
CA MET A 144 -3.71 3.04 9.74
C MET A 144 -2.65 4.14 9.72
N GLN A 145 -2.33 4.69 8.54
CA GLN A 145 -1.39 5.79 8.38
C GLN A 145 -1.81 7.01 9.21
N GLY A 146 -3.09 7.37 9.17
CA GLY A 146 -3.65 8.47 9.95
C GLY A 146 -3.56 8.24 11.46
N ALA A 147 -3.84 7.02 11.94
CA ALA A 147 -3.70 6.67 13.35
C ALA A 147 -2.25 6.81 13.84
N ILE A 148 -1.28 6.26 13.09
CA ILE A 148 0.15 6.38 13.40
C ILE A 148 0.58 7.86 13.42
N ALA A 149 0.11 8.66 12.45
CA ALA A 149 0.43 10.08 12.40
C ALA A 149 -0.12 10.86 13.61
N GLU A 150 -1.33 10.54 14.07
CA GLU A 150 -1.92 11.14 15.28
C GLU A 150 -1.21 10.68 16.56
N GLU A 151 -0.82 9.41 16.65
CA GLU A 151 -0.04 8.90 17.77
C GLU A 151 1.33 9.57 17.87
N ILE A 152 2.01 9.80 16.74
CA ILE A 152 3.25 10.57 16.69
C ILE A 152 3.03 12.01 17.18
N LYS A 153 1.96 12.67 16.76
CA LYS A 153 1.62 14.03 17.24
C LYS A 153 1.38 14.04 18.75
N TYR A 154 0.61 13.09 19.25
CA TYR A 154 0.33 12.94 20.68
C TYR A 154 1.61 12.66 21.47
N PHE A 155 2.47 11.78 20.95
CA PHE A 155 3.76 11.44 21.52
C PHE A 155 4.63 12.68 21.73
N TYR A 156 4.76 13.55 20.72
CA TYR A 156 5.53 14.80 20.87
C TYR A 156 4.86 15.84 21.77
N LYS A 157 3.52 15.87 21.84
CA LYS A 157 2.80 16.76 22.75
C LYS A 157 3.01 16.36 24.22
N GLN A 158 3.03 15.06 24.51
CA GLN A 158 3.24 14.56 25.87
C GLN A 158 4.72 14.50 26.27
N ASN A 159 5.58 14.18 25.31
CA ASN A 159 7.01 14.06 25.49
C ASN A 159 7.68 15.20 24.74
N ASN A 160 7.64 16.41 25.31
CA ASN A 160 8.41 17.53 24.78
C ASN A 160 9.90 17.21 24.98
N ILE A 161 10.51 16.58 23.97
CA ILE A 161 11.91 16.13 24.00
C ILE A 161 12.83 17.29 24.35
N SER A 162 12.58 18.50 23.83
CA SER A 162 13.39 19.67 24.17
C SER A 162 13.28 20.04 25.65
N ALA A 163 12.09 19.95 26.25
CA ALA A 163 11.89 20.18 27.67
C ALA A 163 12.51 19.06 28.53
N ILE A 164 12.36 17.80 28.11
CA ILE A 164 12.98 16.65 28.77
C ILE A 164 14.50 16.77 28.71
N MET A 165 15.08 17.05 27.54
CA MET A 165 16.52 17.21 27.35
C MET A 165 17.06 18.43 28.11
N ALA A 166 16.32 19.54 28.18
CA ALA A 166 16.69 20.68 29.01
C ALA A 166 16.67 20.30 30.51
N PHE A 167 15.64 19.60 30.97
CA PHE A 167 15.52 19.12 32.34
C PHE A 167 16.63 18.12 32.71
N LEU A 168 16.92 17.16 31.83
CA LEU A 168 18.00 16.19 31.99
C LEU A 168 19.38 16.86 32.10
N ARG A 169 19.62 17.93 31.32
CA ARG A 169 20.83 18.76 31.45
C ARG A 169 20.88 19.45 32.81
N THR A 170 19.79 20.04 33.28
CA THR A 170 19.75 20.70 34.60
C THR A 170 19.97 19.74 35.78
N LEU A 171 19.57 18.47 35.65
CA LEU A 171 19.86 17.42 36.65
C LEU A 171 21.32 16.93 36.60
N GLY A 172 22.04 17.15 35.51
CA GLY A 172 23.46 16.80 35.40
C GLY A 172 24.43 17.87 35.92
N ASP A 173 23.92 19.07 36.20
CA ASP A 173 24.76 20.28 36.35
C ASP A 173 24.95 20.75 37.80
N GLN A 174 24.44 20.04 38.80
CA GLN A 174 24.50 20.52 40.19
C GLN A 174 25.82 20.22 40.93
N GLN A 175 26.76 19.45 40.36
CA GLN A 175 28.09 19.21 40.97
C GLN A 175 29.26 19.05 39.98
N ALA A 176 29.14 19.45 38.71
CA ALA A 176 30.23 19.33 37.74
C ALA A 176 31.17 20.56 37.68
N THR A 177 31.49 21.18 38.82
CA THR A 177 32.66 22.08 38.91
C THR A 177 33.93 21.24 39.08
N GLY A 178 34.38 20.61 38.00
CA GLY A 178 35.57 19.75 38.04
C GLY A 178 36.08 19.33 36.67
N ALA A 179 36.81 20.22 36.01
CA ALA A 179 37.92 20.00 35.06
C ALA A 179 37.82 18.92 33.94
N MET A 180 36.67 18.33 33.65
CA MET A 180 36.44 17.49 32.47
C MET A 180 35.15 17.87 31.76
N GLN A 181 35.03 19.15 31.41
CA GLN A 181 34.08 19.59 30.40
C GLN A 181 34.65 19.22 29.02
N GLY A 182 34.63 17.91 28.72
CA GLY A 182 34.65 17.44 27.34
C GLY A 182 33.38 17.98 26.71
N GLY A 183 33.48 19.13 26.06
CA GLY A 183 32.36 19.78 25.39
C GLY A 183 31.67 18.77 24.50
N MET A 184 30.44 18.40 24.85
CA MET A 184 29.54 17.77 23.90
C MET A 184 29.35 18.82 22.81
N GLU A 185 30.09 18.65 21.71
CA GLU A 185 30.01 19.52 20.54
C GLU A 185 28.55 19.73 20.19
N ILE A 186 28.17 20.98 19.93
CA ILE A 186 26.80 21.40 19.64
C ILE A 186 26.19 20.56 18.48
N GLY A 187 27.03 20.03 17.58
CA GLY A 187 26.63 19.11 16.51
C GLY A 187 26.25 17.68 16.93
N LEU A 188 26.70 17.19 18.10
CA LEU A 188 26.30 15.87 18.63
C LEU A 188 24.87 15.91 19.19
N ALA A 189 24.45 17.05 19.76
CA ALA A 189 23.11 17.26 20.30
C ALA A 189 22.06 17.36 19.18
N GLU A 190 22.36 18.10 18.10
CA GLU A 190 21.51 18.17 16.89
C GLU A 190 21.44 16.81 16.18
N GLY A 191 22.55 16.09 16.12
CA GLY A 191 22.60 14.72 15.61
C GLY A 191 21.77 13.73 16.44
N LEU A 192 21.71 13.90 17.76
CA LEU A 192 20.87 13.09 18.64
C LEU A 192 19.37 13.39 18.45
N ASP A 193 19.01 14.67 18.37
CA ASP A 193 17.62 15.12 18.18
C ASP A 193 17.03 14.57 16.88
N SER A 194 17.82 14.60 15.79
CA SER A 194 17.40 14.03 14.50
C SER A 194 17.22 12.51 14.53
N LYS A 195 17.99 11.78 15.35
CA LYS A 195 17.85 10.32 15.54
C LYS A 195 16.71 9.96 16.49
N LEU A 196 16.36 10.88 17.38
CA LEU A 196 15.26 10.72 18.33
C LEU A 196 13.89 10.97 17.70
N GLN A 197 13.84 11.76 16.62
CA GLN A 197 12.60 12.02 15.90
C GLN A 197 12.03 10.77 15.19
N ILE A 198 10.80 10.42 15.53
CA ILE A 198 9.94 9.52 14.79
C ILE A 198 9.30 10.29 13.64
N ARG A 199 9.43 9.76 12.42
CA ARG A 199 8.81 10.33 11.21
C ARG A 199 7.52 9.57 10.90
N PRO A 200 6.45 10.27 10.49
CA PRO A 200 5.24 9.59 10.05
C PRO A 200 5.51 8.76 8.79
N PRO A 201 4.85 7.60 8.64
CA PRO A 201 4.95 6.81 7.42
C PRO A 201 4.40 7.58 6.22
N ALA A 202 4.95 7.28 5.04
CA ALA A 202 4.54 7.91 3.79
C ALA A 202 3.03 7.69 3.53
N PRO A 203 2.32 8.70 2.99
CA PRO A 203 0.93 8.57 2.58
C PRO A 203 0.71 7.42 1.61
N VAL A 204 -0.44 6.76 1.69
CA VAL A 204 -0.77 5.58 0.87
C VAL A 204 -0.75 5.92 -0.62
N GLU A 205 -1.16 7.14 -0.97
CA GLU A 205 -1.21 7.66 -2.34
C GLU A 205 0.16 7.81 -2.99
N GLN A 206 1.23 7.89 -2.18
CA GLN A 206 2.60 7.90 -2.68
C GLN A 206 3.15 6.49 -2.91
N LEU A 207 2.53 5.48 -2.29
CA LEU A 207 2.97 4.08 -2.31
C LEU A 207 2.15 3.23 -3.28
N LEU A 208 0.89 3.57 -3.50
CA LEU A 208 -0.07 2.79 -4.29
C LEU A 208 -0.79 3.65 -5.32
N PRO A 209 -1.10 3.09 -6.51
CA PRO A 209 -1.91 3.79 -7.50
C PRO A 209 -3.35 3.95 -7.00
N ILE A 210 -3.92 5.14 -7.12
CA ILE A 210 -5.33 5.38 -6.79
C ILE A 210 -6.20 4.95 -7.97
N ILE A 211 -7.00 3.90 -7.78
CA ILE A 211 -7.93 3.39 -8.79
C ILE A 211 -9.35 3.65 -8.31
N LYS A 212 -10.11 4.44 -9.09
CA LYS A 212 -11.51 4.74 -8.76
C LYS A 212 -12.39 3.50 -8.97
N PRO A 213 -13.45 3.32 -8.15
CA PRO A 213 -14.44 2.27 -8.36
C PRO A 213 -15.08 2.35 -9.76
N MET A 214 -15.17 1.20 -10.42
CA MET A 214 -15.80 1.09 -11.73
C MET A 214 -17.32 1.23 -11.66
N PRO A 215 -17.97 1.74 -12.73
CA PRO A 215 -19.43 1.80 -12.78
C PRO A 215 -20.05 0.38 -12.73
N PRO A 216 -21.21 0.19 -12.09
CA PRO A 216 -21.86 -1.12 -12.10
C PRO A 216 -22.23 -1.57 -13.52
N LEU A 217 -22.10 -2.87 -13.83
CA LEU A 217 -22.41 -3.36 -15.18
C LEU A 217 -23.80 -2.92 -15.67
N LYS A 218 -24.79 -2.86 -14.79
CA LYS A 218 -26.17 -2.44 -15.12
C LYS A 218 -26.24 -1.03 -15.75
N THR A 219 -25.34 -0.12 -15.38
CA THR A 219 -25.35 1.27 -15.90
C THR A 219 -24.74 1.37 -17.28
N ILE A 220 -23.67 0.61 -17.56
CA ILE A 220 -22.94 0.65 -18.83
C ILE A 220 -23.18 -0.56 -19.75
N LYS A 221 -24.07 -1.49 -19.40
CA LYS A 221 -24.26 -2.77 -20.12
C LYS A 221 -24.49 -2.59 -21.62
N ARG A 222 -25.29 -1.61 -22.01
CA ARG A 222 -25.65 -1.34 -23.41
C ARG A 222 -24.43 -0.82 -24.20
N PRO A 223 -23.78 0.30 -23.82
CA PRO A 223 -22.59 0.76 -24.53
C PRO A 223 -21.47 -0.28 -24.50
N LEU A 224 -21.26 -0.95 -23.37
CA LEU A 224 -20.25 -2.01 -23.26
C LEU A 224 -20.53 -3.17 -24.23
N LYS A 225 -21.80 -3.60 -24.35
CA LYS A 225 -22.18 -4.65 -25.32
C LYS A 225 -21.87 -4.24 -26.77
N LYS A 226 -22.02 -2.95 -27.12
CA LYS A 226 -21.68 -2.45 -28.46
C LYS A 226 -20.19 -2.61 -28.75
N LEU A 227 -19.32 -2.26 -27.79
CA LEU A 227 -17.88 -2.47 -27.89
C LEU A 227 -17.54 -3.95 -28.07
N ILE A 228 -18.09 -4.81 -27.22
CA ILE A 228 -17.84 -6.26 -27.25
C ILE A 228 -18.25 -6.87 -28.60
N LEU A 229 -19.40 -6.48 -29.14
CA LEU A 229 -19.88 -6.99 -30.43
C LEU A 229 -19.00 -6.52 -31.60
N THR A 230 -18.51 -5.28 -31.53
CA THR A 230 -17.57 -4.73 -32.51
C THR A 230 -16.25 -5.50 -32.45
N ALA A 231 -15.70 -5.69 -31.25
CA ALA A 231 -14.50 -6.48 -31.01
C ALA A 231 -14.64 -7.91 -31.56
N TYR A 232 -15.76 -8.60 -31.27
CA TYR A 232 -16.02 -9.95 -31.80
C TYR A 232 -15.98 -10.01 -33.33
N SER A 233 -16.53 -8.99 -34.01
CA SER A 233 -16.57 -8.95 -35.48
C SER A 233 -15.20 -8.71 -36.13
N ARG A 234 -14.29 -8.03 -35.42
CA ARG A 234 -12.92 -7.70 -35.88
C ARG A 234 -11.87 -8.68 -35.35
N GLN A 235 -12.28 -9.69 -34.59
CA GLN A 235 -11.36 -10.56 -33.87
C GLN A 235 -10.64 -11.56 -34.78
N ILE A 236 -9.41 -11.95 -34.43
CA ILE A 236 -8.70 -12.99 -35.18
C ILE A 236 -9.28 -14.39 -34.94
N PRO A 237 -9.13 -15.30 -35.91
CA PRO A 237 -9.52 -16.69 -35.78
C PRO A 237 -8.93 -17.40 -34.56
N GLN A 238 -7.66 -17.15 -34.22
CA GLN A 238 -6.96 -17.83 -33.14
C GLN A 238 -7.60 -17.55 -31.76
N LEU A 239 -7.94 -16.29 -31.47
CA LEU A 239 -8.63 -15.94 -30.23
C LEU A 239 -10.07 -16.46 -30.22
N LEU A 240 -10.77 -16.39 -31.36
CA LEU A 240 -12.12 -16.94 -31.48
C LEU A 240 -12.15 -18.46 -31.27
N ALA A 241 -11.08 -19.17 -31.63
CA ALA A 241 -10.98 -20.61 -31.44
C ALA A 241 -11.02 -21.02 -29.96
N LEU A 242 -10.54 -20.19 -29.04
CA LEU A 242 -10.66 -20.41 -27.58
C LEU A 242 -12.13 -20.59 -27.15
N PHE A 243 -13.05 -19.90 -27.83
CA PHE A 243 -14.48 -19.93 -27.54
C PHE A 243 -15.23 -21.01 -28.34
N ASN A 244 -14.54 -21.94 -29.00
CA ASN A 244 -15.15 -23.14 -29.58
C ASN A 244 -15.48 -24.18 -28.50
N GLU A 245 -14.72 -24.18 -27.42
CA GLU A 245 -14.91 -25.05 -26.26
C GLU A 245 -15.54 -24.29 -25.08
N ASN A 246 -15.88 -25.03 -24.02
CA ASN A 246 -16.44 -24.46 -22.79
C ASN A 246 -15.38 -24.08 -21.76
N SER A 247 -14.11 -24.36 -22.03
CA SER A 247 -13.00 -24.01 -21.14
C SER A 247 -11.67 -24.01 -21.87
N THR A 248 -10.66 -23.40 -21.27
CA THR A 248 -9.25 -23.54 -21.66
C THR A 248 -8.53 -24.51 -20.74
N PRO A 249 -7.42 -25.14 -21.20
CA PRO A 249 -6.65 -26.05 -20.38
C PRO A 249 -6.06 -25.37 -19.14
N CYS A 250 -5.89 -26.17 -18.09
CA CYS A 250 -5.13 -25.82 -16.90
C CYS A 250 -3.80 -26.56 -16.97
N PRO A 251 -2.64 -25.88 -16.93
CA PRO A 251 -1.38 -26.59 -16.79
C PRO A 251 -1.35 -27.35 -15.46
N GLU A 252 -0.86 -28.59 -15.48
CA GLU A 252 -0.57 -29.35 -14.26
C GLU A 252 0.51 -28.61 -13.49
N ARG A 253 0.12 -27.97 -12.39
CA ARG A 253 1.09 -27.36 -11.48
C ARG A 253 1.59 -28.48 -10.59
N ASN A 254 2.81 -28.96 -10.85
CA ASN A 254 3.55 -29.73 -9.86
C ASN A 254 3.68 -28.84 -8.60
N LEU A 255 2.99 -29.25 -7.53
CA LEU A 255 3.04 -28.61 -6.22
C LEU A 255 4.41 -28.81 -5.58
#